data_AF-V6MAE3-F1
#
_entry.id   AF-V6MAE3-F1
#
_cell.length_a   1.000
_cell.length_b   1.000
_cell.length_c   1.000
_cell.angle_alpha   90.00
_cell.angle_beta   90.00
_cell.angle_gamma   90.00
#
_symmetry.space_group_name_H-M   'P 1'
#
loop_
_entity.id
_entity.type
_entity.pdbx_description
1 polymer ?
#
loop_
_entity_poly.entity_id
_entity_poly.type
_entity_poly.pdbx_seq_one_letter_code
_entity_poly.pdbx_strand_id
1 'polypeptide(L)'
;MKRQDSGSQRYGFTTWQQTCLITSTLIGVGVLTLPRTATSHLLEAGWMAPIVGSLGAYYSIWMIAKLSRRFPGMTFVEYSPLVWASKESPKLGKLLSLPWIFIYLSFIYVATGMVSRIFGEVVVTSVLLNTPLEVIMMTMFLLAFFLSLHEVDVVARVNEILFPLIIFPVLFIAIASFQKADWSYIFPLIRVSGKSIFEGAYEAVYSFSGFEIMLIYYAFSQHKAGKEKAGIVGILITMVVYTLIVVAGITVFGYEELQRLTWPTLELVKTTQVPGLILERLESAFLAVWVAAVFTTVANAYYAVIYGLRQCFNKGILFQRIASAFLFIPLFFIALLPQNIVEIFQISSYLGIGNLVLNLGVPTMYWIVLFLRGKARVPKERKADG
;
A
#
# COMPACT_ATOMS: atom_id res chain seq x y z
N MET A 1 -23.62 -39.11 -0.30
CA MET A 1 -23.36 -38.58 1.05
C MET A 1 -23.42 -37.06 0.98
N LYS A 2 -24.40 -36.46 1.67
CA LYS A 2 -24.87 -35.07 1.50
C LYS A 2 -23.76 -34.05 1.76
N ARG A 3 -23.53 -33.14 0.81
CA ARG A 3 -22.80 -31.88 1.05
C ARG A 3 -23.70 -31.01 1.93
N GLN A 4 -23.30 -30.81 3.19
CA GLN A 4 -23.85 -29.77 4.04
C GLN A 4 -23.49 -28.42 3.44
N ASP A 5 -24.52 -27.59 3.25
CA ASP A 5 -24.44 -26.15 3.05
C ASP A 5 -23.61 -25.52 4.17
N SER A 6 -22.40 -25.07 3.84
CA SER A 6 -21.72 -24.06 4.63
C SER A 6 -22.23 -22.70 4.20
N GLY A 7 -22.95 -22.03 5.11
CA GLY A 7 -23.56 -20.72 4.92
C GLY A 7 -22.56 -19.66 4.47
N SER A 8 -22.47 -19.44 3.16
CA SER A 8 -21.77 -18.29 2.58
C SER A 8 -22.65 -17.05 2.73
N GLN A 9 -22.72 -16.47 3.92
CA GLN A 9 -22.91 -15.02 3.99
C GLN A 9 -21.69 -14.43 3.27
N ARG A 10 -21.88 -13.98 2.03
CA ARG A 10 -20.83 -13.27 1.28
C ARG A 10 -20.60 -11.95 1.99
N TYR A 11 -19.58 -11.93 2.84
CA TYR A 11 -19.07 -10.72 3.47
C TYR A 11 -18.83 -9.66 2.42
N GLY A 12 -19.25 -8.45 2.76
CA GLY A 12 -19.40 -7.39 1.80
C GLY A 12 -18.79 -6.11 2.31
N PHE A 13 -17.61 -5.75 1.83
CA PHE A 13 -17.03 -4.45 2.10
C PHE A 13 -17.87 -3.36 1.46
N THR A 14 -18.17 -2.32 2.23
CA THR A 14 -18.77 -1.10 1.70
C THR A 14 -17.74 -0.35 0.84
N THR A 15 -18.20 0.59 0.01
CA THR A 15 -17.29 1.47 -0.75
C THR A 15 -16.39 2.26 0.20
N TRP A 16 -16.93 2.69 1.35
CA TRP A 16 -16.18 3.42 2.36
C TRP A 16 -15.07 2.57 2.98
N GLN A 17 -15.36 1.34 3.40
CA GLN A 17 -14.35 0.42 3.94
C GLN A 17 -13.23 0.12 2.95
N GLN A 18 -13.54 0.02 1.66
CA GLN A 18 -12.53 -0.12 0.61
C GLN A 18 -11.67 1.14 0.48
N THR A 19 -12.28 2.33 0.51
CA THR A 19 -11.53 3.60 0.50
C THR A 19 -10.61 3.70 1.71
N CYS A 20 -11.11 3.42 2.93
CA CYS A 20 -10.30 3.42 4.13
C CYS A 20 -9.12 2.43 4.03
N LEU A 21 -9.38 1.20 3.58
CA LEU A 21 -8.34 0.19 3.44
C LEU A 21 -7.26 0.62 2.44
N ILE A 22 -7.64 1.16 1.28
CA ILE A 22 -6.68 1.64 0.28
C ILE A 22 -5.85 2.80 0.83
N THR A 23 -6.51 3.83 1.37
CA THR A 23 -5.81 5.01 1.88
C THR A 23 -4.91 4.69 3.06
N SER A 24 -5.37 3.89 4.02
CA SER A 24 -4.58 3.49 5.20
C SER A 24 -3.43 2.55 4.86
N THR A 25 -3.49 1.81 3.74
CA THR A 25 -2.32 1.06 3.25
C THR A 25 -1.33 1.96 2.55
N LEU A 26 -1.80 2.92 1.74
CA LEU A 26 -0.93 3.83 1.00
C LEU A 26 -0.16 4.77 1.94
N ILE A 27 -0.84 5.38 2.92
CA ILE A 27 -0.22 6.30 3.88
C ILE A 27 0.52 5.46 4.94
N GLY A 28 1.74 5.05 4.63
CA GLY A 28 2.63 4.30 5.51
C GLY A 28 3.97 5.01 5.72
N VAL A 29 5.06 4.31 5.45
CA VAL A 29 6.42 4.86 5.56
C VAL A 29 6.78 5.87 4.47
N GLY A 30 6.17 5.76 3.28
CA GLY A 30 6.44 6.64 2.14
C GLY A 30 6.13 8.12 2.42
N VAL A 31 5.19 8.40 3.33
CA VAL A 31 4.84 9.78 3.71
C VAL A 31 6.02 10.54 4.34
N LEU A 32 6.97 9.84 4.98
CA LEU A 32 8.11 10.47 5.66
C LEU A 32 9.25 10.85 4.72
N THR A 33 9.43 10.09 3.64
CA THR A 33 10.52 10.26 2.68
C THR A 33 10.10 11.02 1.42
N LEU A 34 8.80 11.13 1.16
CA LEU A 34 8.29 11.66 -0.10
C LEU A 34 8.79 13.08 -0.45
N PRO A 35 8.89 14.06 0.47
CA PRO A 35 9.43 15.37 0.10
C PRO A 35 10.86 15.31 -0.45
N ARG A 36 11.69 14.38 0.05
CA ARG A 36 13.06 14.17 -0.42
C ARG A 36 13.08 13.55 -1.81
N THR A 37 12.31 12.48 -2.01
CA THR A 37 12.30 11.75 -3.29
C THR A 37 11.57 12.54 -4.39
N ALA A 38 10.58 13.35 -4.03
CA ALA A 38 9.88 14.22 -4.97
C ALA A 38 10.77 15.35 -5.50
N THR A 39 11.67 15.91 -4.68
CA THR A 39 12.53 17.03 -5.07
C THR A 39 13.86 16.61 -5.67
N SER A 40 14.26 15.34 -5.59
CA SER A 40 15.57 14.86 -6.08
C SER A 40 15.79 15.14 -7.58
N HIS A 41 14.74 14.93 -8.39
CA HIS A 41 14.76 15.17 -9.84
C HIS A 41 13.98 16.41 -10.28
N LEU A 42 13.05 16.90 -9.44
CA LEU A 42 12.16 18.01 -9.79
C LEU A 42 12.51 19.34 -9.13
N LEU A 43 13.47 19.35 -8.19
CA LEU A 43 13.88 20.55 -7.45
C LEU A 43 12.66 21.25 -6.83
N GLU A 44 12.43 22.53 -7.12
CA GLU A 44 11.29 23.32 -6.66
C GLU A 44 9.94 22.81 -7.21
N ALA A 45 9.95 22.11 -8.35
CA ALA A 45 8.77 21.52 -8.98
C ALA A 45 8.38 20.14 -8.36
N GLY A 46 8.98 19.76 -7.23
CA GLY A 46 8.70 18.50 -6.53
C GLY A 46 7.22 18.26 -6.20
N TRP A 47 6.43 19.31 -6.04
CA TRP A 47 4.98 19.23 -5.81
C TRP A 47 4.22 18.48 -6.93
N MET A 48 4.79 18.42 -8.15
CA MET A 48 4.22 17.68 -9.27
C MET A 48 4.39 16.16 -9.14
N ALA A 49 5.41 15.69 -8.41
CA ALA A 49 5.74 14.26 -8.34
C ALA A 49 4.55 13.41 -7.82
N PRO A 50 3.89 13.77 -6.72
CA PRO A 50 2.74 13.00 -6.23
C PRO A 50 1.54 13.04 -7.18
N ILE A 51 1.33 14.16 -7.88
CA ILE A 51 0.22 14.32 -8.82
C ILE A 51 0.43 13.41 -10.03
N VAL A 52 1.60 13.49 -10.66
CA VAL A 52 1.92 12.67 -11.84
C VAL A 52 2.07 11.19 -11.46
N GLY A 53 2.71 10.89 -10.33
CA GLY A 53 2.84 9.53 -9.80
C GLY A 53 1.48 8.87 -9.53
N SER A 54 0.49 9.64 -9.04
CA SER A 54 -0.86 9.13 -8.81
C SER A 54 -1.58 8.69 -10.09
N LEU A 55 -1.24 9.23 -11.26
CA LEU A 55 -1.85 8.84 -12.55
C LEU A 55 -1.59 7.36 -12.87
N GLY A 56 -0.37 6.88 -12.62
CA GLY A 56 -0.02 5.47 -12.79
C GLY A 56 -0.79 4.58 -11.80
N ALA A 57 -0.94 5.03 -10.56
CA ALA A 57 -1.73 4.33 -9.54
C ALA A 57 -3.22 4.29 -9.92
N TYR A 58 -3.80 5.39 -10.43
CA TYR A 58 -5.18 5.44 -10.91
C TYR A 58 -5.43 4.47 -12.05
N TYR A 59 -4.55 4.45 -13.05
CA TYR A 59 -4.67 3.50 -14.16
C TYR A 59 -4.59 2.05 -13.65
N SER A 60 -3.64 1.76 -12.76
CA SER A 60 -3.47 0.42 -12.19
C SER A 60 -4.70 -0.03 -11.40
N ILE A 61 -5.21 0.80 -10.48
CA ILE A 61 -6.36 0.43 -9.65
C ILE A 61 -7.62 0.28 -10.49
N TRP A 62 -7.78 1.09 -11.53
CA TRP A 62 -8.89 0.98 -12.47
C TRP A 62 -8.84 -0.35 -13.24
N MET A 63 -7.66 -0.79 -13.67
CA MET A 63 -7.46 -2.10 -14.30
C MET A 63 -7.76 -3.24 -13.34
N ILE A 64 -7.29 -3.16 -12.09
CA ILE A 64 -7.56 -4.15 -11.03
C ILE A 64 -9.07 -4.22 -10.74
N ALA A 65 -9.74 -3.08 -10.63
CA ALA A 65 -11.19 -3.01 -10.41
C ALA A 65 -11.96 -3.62 -11.60
N LYS A 66 -11.56 -3.34 -12.84
CA LYS A 66 -12.13 -3.95 -14.06
C LYS A 66 -11.97 -5.47 -14.09
N LEU A 67 -10.78 -5.98 -13.76
CA LEU A 67 -10.55 -7.43 -13.65
C LEU A 67 -11.45 -8.05 -12.58
N SER A 68 -11.54 -7.42 -11.41
CA SER A 68 -12.39 -7.89 -10.32
C SER A 68 -13.90 -7.78 -10.62
N ARG A 69 -14.32 -6.89 -11.54
CA ARG A 69 -15.70 -6.86 -12.07
C ARG A 69 -15.97 -8.02 -13.02
N ARG A 70 -14.96 -8.45 -13.79
CA ARG A 70 -15.06 -9.60 -14.70
C ARG A 70 -15.14 -10.92 -13.94
N PHE A 71 -14.46 -11.02 -12.79
CA PHE A 71 -14.44 -12.18 -11.91
C PHE A 71 -15.03 -11.84 -10.52
N PRO A 72 -16.36 -11.68 -10.42
CA PRO A 72 -16.98 -11.24 -9.17
C PRO A 72 -16.84 -12.29 -8.07
N GLY A 73 -16.40 -11.86 -6.89
CA GLY A 73 -16.23 -12.73 -5.73
C GLY A 73 -14.98 -13.59 -5.74
N MET A 74 -14.07 -13.38 -6.70
CA MET A 74 -12.83 -14.15 -6.84
C MET A 74 -11.62 -13.25 -6.62
N THR A 75 -10.62 -13.76 -5.90
CA THR A 75 -9.33 -13.06 -5.77
C THR A 75 -8.44 -13.35 -6.98
N PHE A 76 -7.35 -12.60 -7.10
CA PHE A 76 -6.29 -12.85 -8.08
C PHE A 76 -5.81 -14.30 -8.08
N VAL A 77 -5.65 -14.93 -6.92
CA VAL A 77 -5.22 -16.33 -6.83
C VAL A 77 -6.22 -17.28 -7.48
N GLU A 78 -7.51 -17.00 -7.34
CA GLU A 78 -8.59 -17.86 -7.82
C GLU A 78 -8.91 -17.66 -9.30
N TYR A 79 -8.94 -16.40 -9.76
CA TYR A 79 -9.26 -16.13 -11.17
C TYR A 79 -8.06 -16.32 -12.09
N SER A 80 -6.81 -16.28 -11.59
CA SER A 80 -5.64 -16.43 -12.45
C SER A 80 -5.63 -17.74 -13.24
N PRO A 81 -5.86 -18.92 -12.63
CA PRO A 81 -5.99 -20.15 -13.39
C PRO A 81 -7.07 -20.10 -14.48
N LEU A 82 -8.18 -19.37 -14.26
CA LEU A 82 -9.27 -19.23 -15.24
C LEU A 82 -8.87 -18.37 -16.44
N VAL A 83 -8.04 -17.35 -16.22
CA VAL A 83 -7.52 -16.48 -17.28
C VAL A 83 -6.62 -17.27 -18.22
N TRP A 84 -5.74 -18.12 -17.66
CA TRP A 84 -4.76 -18.89 -18.43
C TRP A 84 -5.29 -20.25 -18.93
N ALA A 85 -6.34 -20.82 -18.34
CA ALA A 85 -6.89 -22.13 -18.71
C ALA A 85 -7.44 -22.14 -20.15
N SER A 86 -6.97 -23.06 -20.99
CA SER A 86 -7.59 -23.31 -22.30
C SER A 86 -8.81 -24.24 -22.15
N LYS A 87 -9.76 -24.19 -23.09
CA LYS A 87 -10.94 -25.09 -23.14
C LYS A 87 -10.55 -26.56 -23.05
N GLU A 88 -9.41 -26.91 -23.63
CA GLU A 88 -8.92 -28.29 -23.75
C GLU A 88 -7.99 -28.71 -22.60
N SER A 89 -7.54 -27.77 -21.75
CA SER A 89 -6.57 -28.07 -20.69
C SER A 89 -6.68 -27.14 -19.48
N PRO A 90 -7.64 -27.38 -18.57
CA PRO A 90 -7.79 -26.61 -17.32
C PRO A 90 -6.56 -26.70 -16.41
N LYS A 91 -5.84 -27.83 -16.46
CA LYS A 91 -4.61 -28.06 -15.67
C LYS A 91 -3.46 -27.15 -16.12
N LEU A 92 -3.39 -26.85 -17.43
CA LEU A 92 -2.38 -25.95 -17.99
C LEU A 92 -2.57 -24.51 -17.48
N GLY A 93 -3.82 -24.08 -17.27
CA GLY A 93 -4.12 -22.76 -16.68
C GLY A 93 -3.56 -22.59 -15.28
N LYS A 94 -3.66 -23.63 -14.43
CA LYS A 94 -3.06 -23.62 -13.09
C LYS A 94 -1.53 -23.49 -13.16
N LEU A 95 -0.90 -24.30 -14.01
CA LEU A 95 0.56 -24.28 -14.18
C LEU A 95 1.07 -22.92 -14.66
N LEU A 96 0.41 -22.34 -15.66
CA LEU A 96 0.78 -21.03 -16.22
C LEU A 96 0.49 -19.86 -15.27
N SER A 97 -0.53 -19.98 -14.40
CA SER A 97 -0.84 -18.95 -13.41
C SER A 97 0.11 -18.93 -12.21
N LEU A 98 0.74 -20.06 -11.89
CA LEU A 98 1.51 -20.23 -10.66
C LEU A 98 2.69 -19.25 -10.53
N PRO A 99 3.52 -18.99 -11.57
CA PRO A 99 4.60 -18.01 -11.48
C PRO A 99 4.09 -16.60 -11.15
N TRP A 100 2.97 -16.18 -11.76
CA TRP A 100 2.40 -14.85 -11.54
C TRP A 100 1.88 -14.68 -10.11
N ILE A 101 1.21 -15.70 -9.58
CA ILE A 101 0.75 -15.73 -8.19
C ILE A 101 1.94 -15.69 -7.24
N PHE A 102 2.97 -16.50 -7.50
CA PHE A 102 4.16 -16.56 -6.67
C PHE A 102 4.92 -15.23 -6.65
N ILE A 103 5.13 -14.60 -7.81
CA ILE A 103 5.80 -13.30 -7.91
C ILE A 103 5.01 -12.23 -7.16
N TYR A 104 3.68 -12.18 -7.34
CA TYR A 104 2.82 -11.22 -6.65
C TYR A 104 2.88 -11.38 -5.12
N LEU A 105 2.69 -12.59 -4.60
CA LEU A 105 2.71 -12.84 -3.15
C LEU A 105 4.10 -12.59 -2.56
N SER A 106 5.16 -12.99 -3.27
CA SER A 106 6.54 -12.77 -2.82
C SER A 106 6.90 -11.29 -2.80
N PHE A 107 6.46 -10.53 -3.80
CA PHE A 107 6.66 -9.09 -3.86
C PHE A 107 6.02 -8.38 -2.65
N ILE A 108 4.73 -8.62 -2.39
CA ILE A 108 4.03 -8.03 -1.24
C ILE A 108 4.72 -8.43 0.07
N TYR A 109 5.17 -9.68 0.17
CA TYR A 109 5.82 -10.19 1.36
C TYR A 109 7.18 -9.50 1.63
N VAL A 110 8.02 -9.34 0.59
CA VAL A 110 9.29 -8.62 0.72
C VAL A 110 9.05 -7.14 1.01
N ALA A 111 8.10 -6.49 0.33
CA ALA A 111 7.73 -5.10 0.59
C ALA A 111 7.24 -4.90 2.04
N THR A 112 6.47 -5.83 2.58
CA THR A 112 6.03 -5.83 3.98
C THR A 112 7.22 -5.83 4.94
N GLY A 113 8.24 -6.65 4.67
CA GLY A 113 9.47 -6.68 5.46
C GLY A 113 10.23 -5.35 5.41
N MET A 114 10.35 -4.76 4.23
CA MET A 114 11.02 -3.46 4.04
C MET A 114 10.29 -2.30 4.72
N VAL A 115 8.95 -2.26 4.66
CA VAL A 115 8.15 -1.27 5.38
C VAL A 115 8.38 -1.38 6.89
N SER A 116 8.37 -2.59 7.45
CA SER A 116 8.67 -2.80 8.86
C SER A 116 10.10 -2.41 9.23
N ARG A 117 11.08 -2.63 8.34
CA ARG A 117 12.46 -2.21 8.55
C ARG A 117 12.60 -0.69 8.60
N ILE A 118 12.00 0.03 7.64
CA ILE A 118 11.98 1.50 7.63
C ILE A 118 11.30 2.03 8.89
N PHE A 119 10.19 1.43 9.29
CA PHE A 119 9.49 1.78 10.52
C PHE A 119 10.37 1.64 11.76
N GLY A 120 11.03 0.49 11.91
CA GLY A 120 11.95 0.25 13.00
C GLY A 120 13.06 1.31 13.05
N GLU A 121 13.67 1.62 11.89
CA GLU A 121 14.74 2.61 11.77
C GLU A 121 14.28 4.00 12.22
N VAL A 122 13.09 4.45 11.80
CA VAL A 122 12.53 5.74 12.23
C VAL A 122 12.30 5.76 13.75
N VAL A 123 11.75 4.69 14.33
CA VAL A 123 11.41 4.65 15.75
C VAL A 123 12.65 4.65 16.64
N VAL A 124 13.67 3.84 16.31
CA VAL A 124 14.91 3.75 17.11
C VAL A 124 15.80 4.98 16.94
N THR A 125 15.64 5.76 15.86
CA THR A 125 16.39 7.02 15.67
C THR A 125 15.67 8.25 16.22
N SER A 126 14.36 8.16 16.49
CA SER A 126 13.54 9.34 16.83
C SER A 126 12.97 9.32 18.25
N VAL A 127 12.56 8.16 18.78
CA VAL A 127 11.83 8.09 20.06
C VAL A 127 12.41 7.05 21.02
N LEU A 128 12.62 5.82 20.55
CA LEU A 128 13.04 4.69 21.39
C LEU A 128 14.52 4.37 21.16
N LEU A 129 15.40 5.33 21.46
CA LEU A 129 16.85 5.27 21.18
C LEU A 129 17.58 4.09 21.84
N ASN A 130 17.07 3.62 22.97
CA ASN A 130 17.67 2.53 23.74
C ASN A 130 17.05 1.15 23.44
N THR A 131 16.06 1.08 22.54
CA THR A 131 15.38 -0.18 22.21
C THR A 131 16.03 -0.80 20.97
N PRO A 132 16.40 -2.10 21.00
CA PRO A 132 16.91 -2.77 19.81
C PRO A 132 15.90 -2.75 18.67
N LEU A 133 16.39 -2.55 17.45
CA LEU A 133 15.57 -2.51 16.24
C LEU A 133 14.71 -3.76 16.07
N GLU A 134 15.27 -4.92 16.41
CA GLU A 134 14.63 -6.22 16.36
C GLU A 134 13.34 -6.24 17.16
N VAL A 135 13.35 -5.65 18.36
CA VAL A 135 12.18 -5.61 19.25
C VAL A 135 11.07 -4.79 18.62
N ILE A 136 11.41 -3.63 18.04
CA ILE A 136 10.44 -2.76 17.36
C ILE A 136 9.80 -3.50 16.18
N MET A 137 10.61 -4.15 15.33
CA MET A 137 10.08 -4.89 14.18
C MET A 137 9.24 -6.10 14.60
N MET A 138 9.67 -6.86 15.62
CA MET A 138 8.91 -7.99 16.15
C MET A 138 7.54 -7.57 16.67
N THR A 139 7.45 -6.43 17.37
CA THR A 139 6.15 -5.94 17.87
C THR A 139 5.20 -5.60 16.71
N MET A 140 5.69 -4.94 15.66
CA MET A 140 4.88 -4.62 14.47
C MET A 140 4.40 -5.89 13.77
N PHE A 141 5.28 -6.88 13.58
CA PHE A 141 4.88 -8.15 12.99
C PHE A 141 3.91 -8.93 13.87
N LEU A 142 4.01 -8.83 15.20
CA LEU A 142 3.12 -9.53 16.11
C LEU A 142 1.69 -8.96 16.00
N LEU A 143 1.56 -7.64 15.85
CA LEU A 143 0.28 -7.00 15.58
C LEU A 143 -0.31 -7.45 14.24
N ALA A 144 0.51 -7.48 13.18
CA ALA A 144 0.09 -7.98 11.86
C ALA A 144 -0.33 -9.46 11.91
N PHE A 145 0.41 -10.28 12.66
CA PHE A 145 0.08 -11.68 12.95
C PHE A 145 -1.31 -11.80 13.59
N PHE A 146 -1.59 -11.07 14.67
CA PHE A 146 -2.88 -11.12 15.36
C PHE A 146 -4.06 -10.73 14.45
N LEU A 147 -3.89 -9.70 13.61
CA LEU A 147 -4.94 -9.33 12.65
C LEU A 147 -5.19 -10.46 11.65
N SER A 148 -4.12 -11.13 11.20
CA SER A 148 -4.22 -12.23 10.24
C SER A 148 -4.82 -13.53 10.78
N LEU A 149 -5.08 -13.64 12.09
CA LEU A 149 -5.79 -14.79 12.67
C LEU A 149 -7.31 -14.76 12.43
N HIS A 150 -7.82 -13.62 11.97
CA HIS A 150 -9.25 -13.33 11.79
C HIS A 150 -9.68 -13.40 10.32
N GLU A 151 -10.98 -13.38 10.08
CA GLU A 151 -11.53 -13.26 8.74
C GLU A 151 -11.46 -11.79 8.25
N VAL A 152 -11.67 -11.61 6.95
CA VAL A 152 -11.35 -10.36 6.24
C VAL A 152 -12.20 -9.16 6.70
N ASP A 153 -13.37 -9.41 7.30
CA ASP A 153 -14.26 -8.37 7.84
C ASP A 153 -13.62 -7.60 9.00
N VAL A 154 -12.82 -8.28 9.83
CA VAL A 154 -12.08 -7.64 10.92
C VAL A 154 -11.05 -6.66 10.35
N VAL A 155 -10.37 -7.01 9.25
CA VAL A 155 -9.42 -6.14 8.56
C VAL A 155 -10.10 -4.85 8.09
N ALA A 156 -11.28 -4.96 7.47
CA ALA A 156 -12.03 -3.78 7.01
C ALA A 156 -12.43 -2.87 8.17
N ARG A 157 -12.94 -3.43 9.28
CA ARG A 157 -13.34 -2.66 10.47
C ARG A 157 -12.16 -1.96 11.12
N VAL A 158 -11.01 -2.64 11.24
CA VAL A 158 -9.79 -2.04 11.80
C VAL A 158 -9.34 -0.85 10.97
N ASN A 159 -9.34 -0.97 9.63
CA ASN A 159 -8.98 0.15 8.75
C ASN A 159 -9.99 1.30 8.84
N GLU A 160 -11.29 1.00 8.93
CA GLU A 160 -12.34 2.02 9.09
C GLU A 160 -12.20 2.80 10.40
N ILE A 161 -11.86 2.12 11.51
CA ILE A 161 -11.64 2.73 12.82
C ILE A 161 -10.35 3.57 12.83
N LEU A 162 -9.26 3.07 12.25
CA LEU A 162 -7.96 3.75 12.27
C LEU A 162 -7.86 4.87 11.23
N PHE A 163 -8.67 4.86 10.17
CA PHE A 163 -8.64 5.86 9.12
C PHE A 163 -8.69 7.32 9.62
N PRO A 164 -9.68 7.76 10.44
CA PRO A 164 -9.71 9.14 10.94
C PRO A 164 -8.51 9.45 11.84
N LEU A 165 -8.06 8.46 12.63
CA LEU A 165 -6.88 8.60 13.49
C LEU A 165 -5.61 8.86 12.66
N ILE A 166 -5.50 8.26 11.48
CA ILE A 166 -4.35 8.46 10.57
C ILE A 166 -4.48 9.78 9.80
N ILE A 167 -5.65 10.06 9.23
CA ILE A 167 -5.83 11.17 8.29
C ILE A 167 -5.80 12.53 8.98
N PHE A 168 -6.52 12.70 10.10
CA PHE A 168 -6.63 14.03 10.72
C PHE A 168 -5.29 14.58 11.21
N PRO A 169 -4.44 13.81 11.91
CA PRO A 169 -3.16 14.33 12.39
C PRO A 169 -2.19 14.62 11.24
N VAL A 170 -2.17 13.79 10.19
CA VAL A 170 -1.32 14.02 9.01
C VAL A 170 -1.74 15.31 8.28
N LEU A 171 -3.04 15.52 8.07
CA LEU A 171 -3.55 16.76 7.46
C LEU A 171 -3.29 17.98 8.35
N PHE A 172 -3.52 17.84 9.67
CA PHE A 172 -3.27 18.91 10.63
C PHE A 172 -1.80 19.37 10.58
N ILE A 173 -0.87 18.43 10.58
CA ILE A 173 0.57 18.73 10.53
C ILE A 173 0.96 19.36 9.20
N ALA A 174 0.46 18.82 8.08
CA ALA A 174 0.72 19.39 6.76
C ALA A 174 0.26 20.85 6.69
N ILE A 175 -0.92 21.16 7.22
CA ILE A 175 -1.47 22.52 7.25
C ILE A 175 -0.71 23.42 8.24
N ALA A 176 -0.45 22.92 9.45
CA ALA A 176 0.24 23.68 10.50
C ALA A 176 1.69 24.01 10.13
N SER A 177 2.34 23.17 9.33
CA SER A 177 3.70 23.42 8.82
C SER A 177 3.81 24.71 7.99
N PHE A 178 2.72 25.15 7.34
CA PHE A 178 2.72 26.39 6.55
C PHE A 178 2.90 27.67 7.37
N GLN A 179 2.84 27.60 8.70
CA GLN A 179 3.14 28.76 9.56
C GLN A 179 4.56 29.30 9.37
N LYS A 180 5.51 28.44 8.93
CA LYS A 180 6.90 28.81 8.66
C LYS A 180 7.24 28.79 7.17
N ALA A 181 6.23 28.77 6.30
CA ALA A 181 6.44 28.71 4.86
C ALA A 181 7.01 30.01 4.31
N ASP A 182 8.16 29.93 3.66
CA ASP A 182 8.63 30.92 2.70
C ASP A 182 8.23 30.46 1.29
N TRP A 183 7.22 31.12 0.74
CA TRP A 183 6.70 30.81 -0.60
C TRP A 183 7.69 31.14 -1.72
N SER A 184 8.77 31.88 -1.46
CA SER A 184 9.81 32.12 -2.46
C SER A 184 10.50 30.82 -2.90
N TYR A 185 10.58 29.81 -2.02
CA TYR A 185 11.23 28.52 -2.32
C TYR A 185 10.49 27.63 -3.31
N ILE A 186 9.22 27.91 -3.61
CA ILE A 186 8.48 27.16 -4.64
C ILE A 186 8.68 27.75 -6.05
N PHE A 187 9.30 28.93 -6.14
CA PHE A 187 9.57 29.59 -7.42
C PHE A 187 10.99 29.30 -7.92
N PRO A 188 11.17 29.14 -9.24
CA PRO A 188 10.12 29.09 -10.27
C PRO A 188 9.30 27.79 -10.22
N LEU A 189 7.98 27.88 -10.41
CA LEU A 189 7.05 26.74 -10.26
C LEU A 189 7.40 25.53 -11.15
N ILE A 190 7.98 25.79 -12.33
CA ILE A 190 8.41 24.78 -13.29
C ILE A 190 9.71 25.26 -13.94
N ARG A 191 10.82 24.58 -13.64
CA ARG A 191 12.13 24.78 -14.30
C ARG A 191 12.66 23.51 -14.96
N VAL A 192 11.93 22.40 -14.84
CA VAL A 192 12.42 21.07 -15.15
C VAL A 192 11.93 20.60 -16.51
N SER A 193 12.75 19.78 -17.16
CA SER A 193 12.42 19.18 -18.45
C SER A 193 11.26 18.18 -18.31
N GLY A 194 10.52 17.92 -19.39
CA GLY A 194 9.50 16.88 -19.40
C GLY A 194 10.05 15.50 -19.00
N LYS A 195 11.30 15.19 -19.35
CA LYS A 195 11.97 13.95 -18.94
C LYS A 195 12.14 13.86 -17.42
N SER A 196 12.58 14.96 -16.80
CA SER A 196 12.74 15.04 -15.34
C SER A 196 11.42 14.86 -14.62
N ILE A 197 10.30 15.34 -15.18
CA ILE A 197 8.94 15.10 -14.66
C ILE A 197 8.65 13.60 -14.56
N PHE A 198 8.97 12.82 -15.60
CA PHE A 198 8.79 11.37 -15.58
C PHE A 198 9.74 10.68 -14.58
N GLU A 199 11.00 11.09 -14.51
CA GLU A 199 11.98 10.54 -13.55
C GLU A 199 11.57 10.81 -12.09
N GLY A 200 11.12 12.03 -11.77
CA GLY A 200 10.63 12.38 -10.43
C GLY A 200 9.29 11.72 -10.09
N ALA A 201 8.37 11.64 -11.05
CA ALA A 201 7.13 10.89 -10.85
C ALA A 201 7.40 9.41 -10.58
N TYR A 202 8.38 8.83 -11.27
CA TYR A 202 8.80 7.43 -11.11
C TYR A 202 9.31 7.14 -9.69
N GLU A 203 10.19 7.97 -9.15
CA GLU A 203 10.64 7.85 -7.75
C GLU A 203 9.48 7.98 -6.75
N ALA A 204 8.49 8.82 -7.06
CA ALA A 204 7.29 8.97 -6.23
C ALA A 204 6.31 7.78 -6.32
N VAL A 205 6.35 6.96 -7.38
CA VAL A 205 5.44 5.80 -7.56
C VAL A 205 5.58 4.80 -6.41
N TYR A 206 6.80 4.59 -5.87
CA TYR A 206 6.99 3.68 -4.74
C TYR A 206 6.21 4.12 -3.49
N SER A 207 6.08 5.43 -3.25
CA SER A 207 5.27 5.95 -2.14
C SER A 207 3.77 5.70 -2.31
N PHE A 208 3.32 5.40 -3.53
CA PHE A 208 1.97 4.93 -3.83
C PHE A 208 1.89 3.39 -3.93
N SER A 209 2.93 2.63 -3.55
CA SER A 209 2.81 1.19 -3.38
C SER A 209 1.86 0.87 -2.22
N GLY A 210 1.13 -0.22 -2.33
CA GLY A 210 0.22 -0.73 -1.33
C GLY A 210 -1.19 -0.96 -1.87
N PHE A 211 -1.64 -0.23 -2.90
CA PHE A 211 -2.98 -0.46 -3.47
C PHE A 211 -3.11 -1.83 -4.16
N GLU A 212 -2.00 -2.48 -4.52
CA GLU A 212 -1.96 -3.79 -5.17
C GLU A 212 -2.56 -4.92 -4.34
N ILE A 213 -2.70 -4.74 -3.03
CA ILE A 213 -3.43 -5.68 -2.17
C ILE A 213 -4.90 -5.82 -2.60
N MET A 214 -5.45 -4.85 -3.35
CA MET A 214 -6.80 -4.88 -3.88
C MET A 214 -7.05 -6.03 -4.87
N LEU A 215 -5.99 -6.64 -5.44
CA LEU A 215 -6.07 -7.89 -6.18
C LEU A 215 -6.62 -9.05 -5.33
N ILE A 216 -6.49 -8.97 -4.00
CA ILE A 216 -7.13 -9.86 -3.03
C ILE A 216 -8.44 -9.25 -2.52
N TYR A 217 -8.40 -8.03 -1.99
CA TYR A 217 -9.55 -7.49 -1.23
C TYR A 217 -10.79 -7.15 -2.07
N TYR A 218 -10.67 -6.84 -3.36
CA TYR A 218 -11.86 -6.55 -4.18
C TYR A 218 -12.77 -7.77 -4.40
N ALA A 219 -12.31 -8.99 -4.08
CA ALA A 219 -13.17 -10.17 -4.05
C ALA A 219 -14.32 -10.03 -3.04
N PHE A 220 -14.14 -9.27 -1.95
CA PHE A 220 -15.11 -9.13 -0.86
C PHE A 220 -16.02 -7.90 -1.00
N SER A 221 -15.99 -7.19 -2.11
CA SER A 221 -16.79 -5.97 -2.31
C SER A 221 -18.24 -6.29 -2.68
N GLN A 222 -19.20 -5.61 -2.02
CA GLN A 222 -20.64 -5.82 -2.28
C GLN A 222 -21.10 -5.39 -3.67
N HIS A 223 -20.56 -4.27 -4.18
CA HIS A 223 -21.11 -3.56 -5.33
C HIS A 223 -20.09 -3.48 -6.47
N LYS A 224 -20.46 -3.99 -7.65
CA LYS A 224 -19.60 -3.97 -8.85
C LYS A 224 -19.16 -2.55 -9.25
N ALA A 225 -20.03 -1.54 -9.06
CA ALA A 225 -19.73 -0.14 -9.36
C ALA A 225 -18.94 0.59 -8.25
N GLY A 226 -18.98 0.06 -7.01
CA GLY A 226 -18.33 0.69 -5.86
C GLY A 226 -16.80 0.54 -5.86
N LYS A 227 -16.26 -0.47 -6.54
CA LYS A 227 -14.82 -0.80 -6.56
C LYS A 227 -13.97 0.32 -7.17
N GLU A 228 -14.33 0.77 -8.37
CA GLU A 228 -13.62 1.83 -9.10
C GLU A 228 -13.67 3.15 -8.33
N LYS A 229 -14.87 3.51 -7.84
CA LYS A 229 -15.05 4.70 -7.01
C LYS A 229 -14.20 4.64 -5.74
N ALA A 230 -14.19 3.51 -5.04
CA ALA A 230 -13.39 3.36 -3.83
C ALA A 230 -11.89 3.50 -4.10
N GLY A 231 -11.40 2.89 -5.19
CA GLY A 231 -10.01 2.99 -5.63
C GLY A 231 -9.58 4.39 -5.99
N ILE A 232 -10.39 5.09 -6.79
CA ILE A 232 -10.11 6.48 -7.19
C ILE A 232 -10.13 7.40 -5.97
N VAL A 233 -11.16 7.32 -5.13
CA VAL A 233 -11.24 8.18 -3.93
C VAL A 233 -10.08 7.88 -2.97
N GLY A 234 -9.70 6.62 -2.79
CA GLY A 234 -8.60 6.24 -1.91
C GLY A 234 -7.26 6.83 -2.34
N ILE A 235 -6.93 6.72 -3.63
CA ILE A 235 -5.71 7.31 -4.21
C ILE A 235 -5.78 8.84 -4.21
N LEU A 236 -6.96 9.43 -4.44
CA LEU A 236 -7.15 10.88 -4.43
C LEU A 236 -6.84 11.48 -3.07
N ILE A 237 -7.33 10.87 -1.99
CA ILE A 237 -7.04 11.30 -0.63
C ILE A 237 -5.53 11.24 -0.37
N THR A 238 -4.87 10.12 -0.71
CA THR A 238 -3.42 9.97 -0.57
C THR A 238 -2.66 11.01 -1.39
N MET A 239 -3.04 11.24 -2.65
CA MET A 239 -2.41 12.23 -3.53
C MET A 239 -2.47 13.63 -2.93
N VAL A 240 -3.65 14.05 -2.44
CA VAL A 240 -3.81 15.36 -1.79
C VAL A 240 -2.92 15.48 -0.56
N VAL A 241 -2.93 14.48 0.33
CA VAL A 241 -2.08 14.46 1.53
C VAL A 241 -0.60 14.57 1.15
N TYR A 242 -0.17 13.78 0.18
CA TYR A 242 1.21 13.73 -0.29
C TYR A 242 1.66 15.04 -0.93
N THR A 243 0.84 15.63 -1.81
CA THR A 243 1.13 16.93 -2.40
C THR A 243 1.23 18.01 -1.33
N LEU A 244 0.33 18.05 -0.34
CA LEU A 244 0.39 19.02 0.75
C LEU A 244 1.70 18.91 1.54
N ILE A 245 2.13 17.70 1.88
CA ILE A 245 3.37 17.46 2.63
C ILE A 245 4.60 17.83 1.81
N VAL A 246 4.62 17.55 0.51
CA VAL A 246 5.73 17.95 -0.37
C VAL A 246 5.80 19.47 -0.49
N VAL A 247 4.67 20.15 -0.69
CA VAL A 247 4.61 21.62 -0.77
C VAL A 247 5.03 22.26 0.56
N ALA A 248 4.56 21.74 1.69
CA ALA A 248 5.02 22.18 3.02
C ALA A 248 6.54 21.98 3.17
N GLY A 249 7.07 20.82 2.77
CA GLY A 249 8.51 20.55 2.76
C GLY A 249 9.30 21.59 1.98
N ILE A 250 8.89 21.86 0.74
CA ILE A 250 9.60 22.78 -0.17
C ILE A 250 9.56 24.21 0.40
N THR A 251 8.39 24.66 0.85
CA THR A 251 8.22 26.03 1.35
C THR A 251 8.86 26.28 2.70
N VAL A 252 9.06 25.26 3.54
CA VAL A 252 9.72 25.42 4.84
C VAL A 252 11.25 25.29 4.74
N PHE A 253 11.74 24.33 3.95
CA PHE A 253 13.18 24.00 3.93
C PHE A 253 13.91 24.36 2.64
N GLY A 254 13.20 24.50 1.52
CA GLY A 254 13.81 24.53 0.19
C GLY A 254 14.24 23.14 -0.29
N TYR A 255 14.38 22.97 -1.62
CA TYR A 255 14.65 21.65 -2.21
C TYR A 255 16.03 21.10 -1.85
N GLU A 256 17.05 21.96 -1.73
CA GLU A 256 18.44 21.53 -1.44
C GLU A 256 18.56 20.90 -0.06
N GLU A 257 17.90 21.49 0.94
CA GLU A 257 17.91 20.96 2.30
C GLU A 257 17.05 19.70 2.41
N LEU A 258 15.87 19.69 1.79
CA LEU A 258 15.01 18.51 1.74
C LEU A 258 15.74 17.25 1.24
N GLN A 259 16.62 17.39 0.25
CA GLN A 259 17.37 16.27 -0.31
C GLN A 259 18.38 15.65 0.69
N ARG A 260 18.81 16.44 1.69
CA ARG A 260 19.77 16.04 2.74
C ARG A 260 19.10 15.48 3.98
N LEU A 261 17.83 15.81 4.21
CA LEU A 261 17.05 15.26 5.32
C LEU A 261 16.75 13.78 5.09
N THR A 262 16.91 12.97 6.14
CA THR A 262 16.59 11.54 6.07
C THR A 262 15.07 11.32 6.10
N TRP A 263 14.38 12.02 7.01
CA TRP A 263 12.92 11.95 7.19
C TRP A 263 12.28 13.34 7.15
N PRO A 264 12.21 14.00 5.97
CA PRO A 264 11.76 15.40 5.87
C PRO A 264 10.44 15.72 6.57
N THR A 265 9.45 14.83 6.48
CA THR A 265 8.14 15.07 7.11
C THR A 265 8.23 15.06 8.63
N LEU A 266 9.14 14.29 9.22
CA LEU A 266 9.38 14.32 10.66
C LEU A 266 10.02 15.65 11.09
N GLU A 267 10.92 16.19 10.27
CA GLU A 267 11.51 17.52 10.51
C GLU A 267 10.48 18.65 10.35
N LEU A 268 9.51 18.52 9.43
CA LEU A 268 8.35 19.43 9.37
C LEU A 268 7.57 19.44 10.70
N VAL A 269 7.37 18.27 11.31
CA VAL A 269 6.66 18.18 12.60
C VAL A 269 7.44 18.90 13.70
N LYS A 270 8.77 18.72 13.75
CA LYS A 270 9.65 19.38 14.75
C LYS A 270 9.68 20.89 14.60
N THR A 271 9.58 21.40 13.38
CA THR A 271 9.58 22.85 13.13
C THR A 271 8.22 23.50 13.40
N THR A 272 7.14 22.73 13.38
CA THR A 272 5.78 23.22 13.65
C THR A 272 5.62 23.58 15.13
N GLN A 273 5.20 24.81 15.42
CA GLN A 273 4.88 25.26 16.76
C GLN A 273 3.36 25.39 16.88
N VAL A 274 2.73 24.75 17.86
CA VAL A 274 1.29 24.92 18.08
C VAL A 274 1.07 25.79 19.32
N PRO A 275 0.63 27.06 19.15
CA PRO A 275 0.38 27.95 20.28
C PRO A 275 -0.65 27.34 21.24
N GLY A 276 -0.33 27.29 22.54
CA GLY A 276 -1.27 26.86 23.59
C GLY A 276 -1.32 25.35 23.88
N LEU A 277 -0.59 24.51 23.14
CA LEU A 277 -0.38 23.11 23.56
C LEU A 277 0.81 23.00 24.51
N ILE A 278 0.61 22.33 25.65
CA ILE A 278 1.67 21.92 26.60
C ILE A 278 2.52 20.77 26.03
N LEU A 279 2.29 20.35 24.77
CA LEU A 279 3.08 19.31 24.12
C LEU A 279 4.41 19.90 23.63
N GLU A 280 5.41 19.89 24.51
CA GLU A 280 6.82 20.19 24.17
C GLU A 280 7.41 19.20 23.14
N ARG A 281 6.73 18.08 22.84
CA ARG A 281 7.19 17.02 21.90
C ARG A 281 6.10 16.57 20.90
N LEU A 282 5.67 17.48 20.02
CA LEU A 282 4.74 17.16 18.92
C LEU A 282 5.24 16.01 18.03
N GLU A 283 6.56 15.88 17.88
CA GLU A 283 7.22 14.76 17.17
C GLU A 283 6.79 13.38 17.71
N SER A 284 6.70 13.23 19.04
CA SER A 284 6.38 11.95 19.69
C SER A 284 4.90 11.62 19.53
N ALA A 285 4.03 12.64 19.63
CA ALA A 285 2.59 12.49 19.41
C ALA A 285 2.28 12.11 17.95
N PHE A 286 2.95 12.74 16.99
CA PHE A 286 2.83 12.38 15.57
C PHE A 286 3.29 10.94 15.32
N LEU A 287 4.46 10.55 15.84
CA LEU A 287 4.97 9.20 15.65
C LEU A 287 4.05 8.15 16.29
N ALA A 288 3.42 8.43 17.43
CA ALA A 288 2.43 7.54 18.03
C ALA A 288 1.23 7.27 17.11
N VAL A 289 0.73 8.30 16.42
CA VAL A 289 -0.32 8.13 15.40
C VAL A 289 0.21 7.41 14.16
N TRP A 290 1.41 7.77 13.72
CA TRP A 290 2.03 7.18 12.53
C TRP A 290 2.30 5.68 12.69
N VAL A 291 2.55 5.18 13.91
CA VAL A 291 2.60 3.74 14.20
C VAL A 291 1.32 3.04 13.75
N ALA A 292 0.14 3.65 13.95
CA ALA A 292 -1.12 3.09 13.48
C ALA A 292 -1.22 3.04 11.95
N ALA A 293 -0.67 4.05 11.27
CA ALA A 293 -0.62 4.12 9.80
C ALA A 293 0.28 3.02 9.22
N VAL A 294 1.47 2.85 9.78
CA VAL A 294 2.37 1.76 9.36
C VAL A 294 1.77 0.40 9.70
N PHE A 295 1.14 0.26 10.86
CA PHE A 295 0.44 -0.97 11.24
C PHE A 295 -0.60 -1.35 10.19
N THR A 296 -1.43 -0.42 9.71
CA THR A 296 -2.40 -0.73 8.65
C THR A 296 -1.73 -1.14 7.35
N THR A 297 -0.62 -0.51 6.94
CA THR A 297 0.14 -0.94 5.76
C THR A 297 0.67 -2.38 5.92
N VAL A 298 1.41 -2.64 7.00
CA VAL A 298 2.05 -3.94 7.25
C VAL A 298 0.99 -5.04 7.44
N ALA A 299 -0.03 -4.79 8.25
CA ALA A 299 -1.04 -5.78 8.57
C ALA A 299 -1.92 -6.12 7.36
N ASN A 300 -2.32 -5.14 6.55
CA ASN A 300 -3.12 -5.39 5.34
C ASN A 300 -2.33 -6.16 4.28
N ALA A 301 -1.05 -5.82 4.08
CA ALA A 301 -0.16 -6.48 3.14
C ALA A 301 0.15 -7.92 3.58
N TYR A 302 0.51 -8.10 4.85
CA TYR A 302 0.75 -9.41 5.43
C TYR A 302 -0.50 -10.31 5.35
N TYR A 303 -1.68 -9.78 5.71
CA TYR A 303 -2.94 -10.49 5.57
C TYR A 303 -3.18 -10.93 4.12
N ALA A 304 -2.94 -10.06 3.13
CA ALA A 304 -3.11 -10.40 1.71
C ALA A 304 -2.22 -11.58 1.30
N VAL A 305 -0.98 -11.67 1.81
CA VAL A 305 -0.07 -12.80 1.56
C VAL A 305 -0.61 -14.09 2.17
N ILE A 306 -0.96 -14.08 3.46
CA ILE A 306 -1.45 -15.28 4.16
C ILE A 306 -2.79 -15.76 3.56
N TYR A 307 -3.70 -14.83 3.24
CA TYR A 307 -4.97 -15.15 2.61
C TYR A 307 -4.78 -15.64 1.17
N GLY A 308 -3.83 -15.08 0.42
CA GLY A 308 -3.43 -15.59 -0.90
C GLY A 308 -2.94 -17.04 -0.84
N LEU A 309 -2.08 -17.35 0.13
CA LEU A 309 -1.59 -18.71 0.36
C LEU A 309 -2.70 -19.68 0.78
N ARG A 310 -3.60 -19.25 1.67
CA ARG A 310 -4.80 -20.03 2.05
C ARG A 310 -5.56 -20.49 0.82
N GLN A 311 -5.70 -19.61 -0.18
CA GLN A 311 -6.38 -19.93 -1.44
C GLN A 311 -5.54 -20.81 -2.37
N CYS A 312 -4.22 -20.59 -2.48
CA CYS A 312 -3.33 -21.46 -3.26
C CYS A 312 -3.45 -22.94 -2.84
N PHE A 313 -3.52 -23.19 -1.53
CA PHE A 313 -3.66 -24.53 -0.96
C PHE A 313 -5.11 -24.98 -0.79
N ASN A 314 -6.09 -24.12 -1.10
CA ASN A 314 -7.52 -24.36 -0.93
C ASN A 314 -7.87 -24.87 0.49
N LYS A 315 -7.37 -24.15 1.51
CA LYS A 315 -7.54 -24.50 2.94
C LYS A 315 -8.41 -23.48 3.68
N GLY A 316 -8.87 -23.86 4.87
CA GLY A 316 -9.67 -23.01 5.76
C GLY A 316 -8.83 -22.13 6.69
N ILE A 317 -9.51 -21.44 7.61
CA ILE A 317 -8.92 -20.51 8.57
C ILE A 317 -7.82 -21.14 9.45
N LEU A 318 -7.90 -22.44 9.76
CA LEU A 318 -6.86 -23.12 10.53
C LEU A 318 -5.49 -23.07 9.82
N PHE A 319 -5.48 -23.28 8.49
CA PHE A 319 -4.26 -23.17 7.70
C PHE A 319 -3.76 -21.72 7.66
N GLN A 320 -4.65 -20.73 7.61
CA GLN A 320 -4.28 -19.31 7.67
C GLN A 320 -3.48 -19.01 8.95
N ARG A 321 -3.97 -19.48 10.10
CA ARG A 321 -3.32 -19.28 11.41
C ARG A 321 -1.94 -19.93 11.46
N ILE A 322 -1.83 -21.17 10.97
CA ILE A 322 -0.55 -21.90 10.92
C ILE A 322 0.43 -21.24 9.93
N ALA A 323 -0.04 -20.91 8.72
CA ALA A 323 0.76 -20.28 7.68
C ALA A 323 1.27 -18.91 8.13
N SER A 324 0.43 -18.15 8.85
CA SER A 324 0.86 -16.90 9.47
C SER A 324 1.98 -17.12 10.49
N ALA A 325 1.80 -18.01 11.47
CA ALA A 325 2.84 -18.29 12.45
C ALA A 325 4.17 -18.74 11.79
N PHE A 326 4.07 -19.55 10.73
CA PHE A 326 5.25 -20.03 10.00
C PHE A 326 5.94 -18.91 9.19
N LEU A 327 5.17 -18.08 8.49
CA LEU A 327 5.70 -16.98 7.68
C LEU A 327 6.10 -15.75 8.49
N PHE A 328 5.76 -15.69 9.76
CA PHE A 328 6.30 -14.66 10.64
C PHE A 328 7.83 -14.68 10.68
N ILE A 329 8.43 -15.88 10.76
CA ILE A 329 9.88 -16.06 10.94
C ILE A 329 10.69 -15.57 9.72
N PRO A 330 10.45 -16.06 8.48
CA PRO A 330 11.20 -15.58 7.33
C PRO A 330 10.99 -14.09 7.07
N LEU A 331 9.83 -13.53 7.42
CA LEU A 331 9.55 -12.10 7.25
C LEU A 331 10.48 -11.25 8.12
N PHE A 332 10.70 -11.69 9.36
CA PHE A 332 11.62 -11.05 10.28
C PHE A 332 13.06 -11.05 9.75
N PHE A 333 13.53 -12.16 9.21
CA PHE A 333 14.87 -12.22 8.61
C PHE A 333 15.00 -11.36 7.36
N ILE A 334 13.97 -11.31 6.50
CA ILE A 334 13.97 -10.42 5.33
C ILE A 334 14.11 -8.95 5.76
N ALA A 335 13.39 -8.54 6.82
CA ALA A 335 13.49 -7.18 7.34
C ALA A 335 14.87 -6.84 7.93
N LEU A 336 15.64 -7.86 8.36
CA LEU A 336 17.01 -7.69 8.86
C LEU A 336 18.09 -7.74 7.78
N LEU A 337 17.75 -8.10 6.53
CA LEU A 337 18.74 -8.17 5.44
C LEU A 337 19.49 -6.84 5.21
N PRO A 338 18.84 -5.66 5.19
CA PRO A 338 19.54 -4.41 5.01
C PRO A 338 20.36 -4.08 6.27
N GLN A 339 21.67 -3.86 6.11
CA GLN A 339 22.58 -3.60 7.22
C GLN A 339 22.61 -2.13 7.63
N ASN A 340 22.27 -1.23 6.71
CA ASN A 340 22.32 0.21 6.91
C ASN A 340 21.22 0.93 6.12
N ILE A 341 21.02 2.21 6.42
CA ILE A 341 19.98 3.03 5.81
C ILE A 341 20.14 3.24 4.29
N VAL A 342 21.38 3.21 3.79
CA VAL A 342 21.67 3.35 2.35
C VAL A 342 21.13 2.14 1.59
N GLU A 343 21.40 0.93 2.09
CA GLU A 343 20.85 -0.31 1.55
C GLU A 343 19.32 -0.34 1.61
N ILE A 344 18.72 0.15 2.69
CA ILE A 344 17.26 0.27 2.80
C ILE A 344 16.69 1.10 1.65
N PHE A 345 17.28 2.27 1.37
CA PHE A 345 16.81 3.13 0.28
C PHE A 345 17.07 2.53 -1.10
N GLN A 346 18.21 1.86 -1.31
CA GLN A 346 18.50 1.17 -2.57
C GLN A 346 17.51 0.03 -2.85
N ILE A 347 17.27 -0.85 -1.88
CA ILE A 347 16.29 -1.94 -2.00
C ILE A 347 14.89 -1.38 -2.21
N SER A 348 14.53 -0.30 -1.51
CA SER A 348 13.23 0.37 -1.69
C SER A 348 13.06 0.94 -3.10
N SER A 349 14.11 1.53 -3.68
CA SER A 349 14.10 1.99 -5.07
C SER A 349 13.89 0.82 -6.04
N TYR A 350 14.62 -0.29 -5.88
CA TYR A 350 14.42 -1.50 -6.70
C TYR A 350 13.01 -2.10 -6.55
N LEU A 351 12.45 -2.12 -5.33
CA LEU A 351 11.07 -2.51 -5.11
C LEU A 351 10.08 -1.55 -5.77
N GLY A 352 10.38 -0.26 -5.84
CA GLY A 352 9.62 0.72 -6.63
C GLY A 352 9.53 0.35 -8.11
N ILE A 353 10.65 -0.03 -8.71
CA ILE A 353 10.70 -0.53 -10.10
C ILE A 353 9.84 -1.78 -10.25
N GLY A 354 10.06 -2.76 -9.36
CA GLY A 354 9.29 -4.00 -9.34
C GLY A 354 7.80 -3.78 -9.18
N ASN A 355 7.41 -2.84 -8.31
CA ASN A 355 6.02 -2.45 -8.07
C ASN A 355 5.36 -1.94 -9.34
N LEU A 356 6.04 -1.05 -10.06
CA LEU A 356 5.51 -0.48 -11.30
C LEU A 356 5.30 -1.57 -12.36
N VAL A 357 6.30 -2.46 -12.54
CA VAL A 357 6.21 -3.58 -13.48
C VAL A 357 5.08 -4.53 -13.10
N LEU A 358 4.91 -4.83 -11.81
CA LEU A 358 3.84 -5.73 -11.36
C LEU A 358 2.46 -5.09 -11.49
N ASN A 359 2.29 -3.85 -11.04
CA ASN A 359 1.00 -3.20 -10.98
C ASN A 359 0.48 -2.72 -12.33
N LEU A 360 1.37 -2.30 -13.24
CA LEU A 360 0.98 -1.96 -14.60
C LEU A 360 1.01 -3.20 -15.50
N GLY A 361 2.06 -4.02 -15.40
CA GLY A 361 2.29 -5.15 -16.29
C GLY A 361 1.32 -6.30 -16.06
N VAL A 362 1.13 -6.75 -14.81
CA VAL A 362 0.29 -7.93 -14.53
C VAL A 362 -1.18 -7.69 -14.90
N PRO A 363 -1.86 -6.63 -14.43
CA PRO A 363 -3.25 -6.38 -14.81
C PRO A 363 -3.44 -6.17 -16.32
N THR A 364 -2.52 -5.46 -16.97
CA THR A 364 -2.58 -5.20 -18.42
C THR A 364 -2.39 -6.50 -19.21
N MET A 365 -1.40 -7.32 -18.87
CA MET A 365 -1.18 -8.62 -19.50
C MET A 365 -2.39 -9.55 -19.33
N TYR A 366 -2.97 -9.60 -18.13
CA TYR A 366 -4.18 -10.39 -17.87
C TYR A 366 -5.36 -9.92 -18.73
N TRP A 367 -5.51 -8.61 -18.92
CA TRP A 367 -6.51 -8.03 -19.81
C TRP A 367 -6.27 -8.39 -21.28
N ILE A 368 -5.01 -8.34 -21.75
CA ILE A 368 -4.64 -8.72 -23.12
C ILE A 368 -4.98 -10.19 -23.36
N VAL A 369 -4.62 -11.10 -22.46
CA VAL A 369 -4.94 -12.53 -22.56
C VAL A 369 -6.46 -12.76 -22.63
N LEU A 370 -7.23 -12.01 -21.82
CA LEU A 370 -8.69 -12.06 -21.86
C LEU A 370 -9.28 -11.54 -23.17
N PHE A 371 -8.70 -10.49 -23.75
CA PHE A 371 -9.16 -9.93 -25.02
C PHE A 371 -8.85 -10.86 -26.19
N LEU A 372 -7.62 -11.39 -26.26
CA LEU A 372 -7.17 -12.31 -27.31
C LEU A 372 -7.97 -13.62 -27.34
N ARG A 373 -8.47 -14.08 -26.20
CA ARG A 373 -9.28 -15.31 -26.12
C ARG A 373 -10.76 -15.11 -26.46
N GLY A 374 -11.15 -13.91 -26.89
CA GLY A 374 -12.55 -13.50 -27.03
C GLY A 374 -13.22 -13.41 -25.67
N LYS A 375 -14.47 -12.90 -25.60
CA LYS A 375 -15.27 -12.71 -24.36
C LYS A 375 -15.60 -14.02 -23.59
N ALA A 376 -14.70 -14.98 -23.50
CA ALA A 376 -14.88 -16.28 -22.89
C ALA A 376 -15.20 -16.15 -21.40
N ARG A 377 -16.43 -16.55 -21.09
CA ARG A 377 -16.99 -16.96 -19.80
C ARG A 377 -16.83 -15.99 -18.63
N VAL A 378 -17.81 -15.07 -18.51
CA VAL A 378 -18.35 -14.76 -17.18
C VAL A 378 -18.91 -16.08 -16.63
N PRO A 379 -18.53 -16.55 -15.43
CA PRO A 379 -19.24 -17.64 -14.80
C PRO A 379 -20.71 -17.23 -14.70
N LYS A 380 -21.62 -17.98 -15.34
CA LYS A 380 -23.06 -17.76 -15.17
C LYS A 380 -23.31 -17.76 -13.65
N GLU A 381 -23.97 -16.71 -13.16
CA GLU A 381 -24.52 -16.70 -11.81
C GLU A 381 -25.22 -18.04 -11.60
N ARG A 382 -24.78 -18.78 -10.58
CA ARG A 382 -25.47 -19.98 -10.14
C ARG A 382 -26.81 -19.47 -9.62
N LYS A 383 -27.84 -19.50 -10.48
CA LYS A 383 -29.21 -19.24 -10.07
C LYS A 383 -29.46 -20.10 -8.84
N ALA A 384 -29.80 -19.45 -7.74
CA ALA A 384 -30.47 -20.11 -6.64
C ALA A 384 -31.87 -20.44 -7.17
N ASP A 385 -31.98 -21.54 -7.91
CA ASP A 385 -33.24 -22.17 -8.22
C ASP A 385 -33.46 -23.23 -7.14
N GLY A 386 -34.50 -23.04 -6.32
CA GLY A 386 -34.97 -23.98 -5.30
C GLY A 386 -35.13 -23.35 -3.93
#